data_AF-A0A659RLP9-F1
#
_entry.id   AF-A0A659RLP9-F1
#
_cell.length_a   1.000
_cell.length_b   1.000
_cell.length_c   1.000
_cell.angle_alpha   90.00
_cell.angle_beta   90.00
_cell.angle_gamma   90.00
#
_symmetry.space_group_name_H-M   'P 1'
#
loop_
_entity.id
_entity.type
_entity.pdbx_description
1 polymer ?
#
loop_
_entity_poly.entity_id
_entity_poly.type
_entity_poly.pdbx_seq_one_letter_code
_entity_poly.pdbx_strand_id
1 'polypeptide(L)' 'RTARRDAHHRDAELASVVSNMSSEPDVTAETREAAFRLLCLNHTFTSYISALGAHREKLSNPDVLGLLDDAVCYVD' A
#
# COMPACT_ATOMS: atom_id res chain seq x y z
N ARG A 1 14.05 -5.98 0.81
CA ARG A 1 13.99 -5.32 -0.53
C ARG A 1 12.89 -5.91 -1.40
N THR A 2 12.77 -7.24 -1.47
CA THR A 2 11.69 -7.98 -2.16
C THR A 2 10.30 -7.50 -1.74
N ALA A 3 9.94 -7.62 -0.45
CA ALA A 3 8.66 -7.14 0.09
C ALA A 3 8.30 -5.69 -0.31
N ARG A 4 9.26 -4.76 -0.23
CA ARG A 4 9.03 -3.36 -0.66
C ARG A 4 8.73 -3.24 -2.15
N ARG A 5 9.47 -3.97 -2.99
CA ARG A 5 9.25 -3.96 -4.44
C ARG A 5 7.90 -4.55 -4.78
N ASP A 6 7.52 -5.64 -4.14
CA ASP A 6 6.27 -6.35 -4.43
C ASP A 6 5.06 -5.55 -3.93
N ALA A 7 5.17 -4.85 -2.80
CA ALA A 7 4.17 -3.86 -2.36
C ALA A 7 3.97 -2.73 -3.38
N HIS A 8 5.06 -2.16 -3.93
CA HIS A 8 4.94 -1.15 -4.99
C HIS A 8 4.36 -1.73 -6.29
N HIS A 9 4.65 -3.00 -6.61
CA HIS A 9 4.08 -3.67 -7.77
C HIS A 9 2.56 -3.84 -7.62
N ARG A 10 2.09 -4.30 -6.46
CA ARG A 10 0.66 -4.40 -6.13
C ARG A 10 -0.05 -3.04 -6.15
N ASP A 11 0.58 -1.99 -5.65
CA ASP A 11 0.06 -0.61 -5.72
C ASP A 11 -0.10 -0.14 -7.18
N ALA A 12 0.89 -0.44 -8.04
CA ALA A 12 0.81 -0.15 -9.46
C ALA A 12 -0.29 -0.94 -10.19
N GLU A 13 -0.47 -2.23 -9.86
CA GLU A 13 -1.59 -3.04 -10.35
C GLU A 13 -2.94 -2.43 -9.94
N LEU A 14 -3.08 -2.04 -8.67
CA LEU A 14 -4.28 -1.39 -8.15
C LEU A 14 -4.55 -0.07 -8.88
N ALA A 15 -3.53 0.78 -9.08
CA ALA A 15 -3.66 2.02 -9.81
C ALA A 15 -4.17 1.80 -11.25
N SER A 16 -3.67 0.77 -11.92
CA SER A 16 -4.14 0.40 -13.26
C SER A 16 -5.61 -0.02 -13.25
N VAL A 17 -6.02 -0.84 -12.27
CA VAL A 17 -7.41 -1.28 -12.11
C VAL A 17 -8.35 -0.10 -11.85
N VAL A 18 -7.97 0.84 -10.98
CA VAL A 18 -8.76 2.07 -10.71
C VAL A 18 -8.85 2.96 -11.96
N SER A 19 -7.76 3.08 -12.72
CA SER A 19 -7.77 3.84 -13.98
C SER A 19 -8.70 3.22 -15.02
N ASN A 20 -8.68 1.89 -15.15
CA ASN A 20 -9.54 1.17 -16.09
C ASN A 20 -11.02 1.28 -15.71
N MET A 21 -11.35 1.17 -14.40
CA MET A 21 -12.71 1.35 -13.88
C MET A 21 -13.34 2.70 -14.25
N SER A 22 -12.54 3.75 -14.47
CA SER A 22 -13.07 5.06 -14.86
C SER A 22 -13.70 5.07 -16.25
N SER A 23 -13.38 4.07 -17.09
CA SER A 23 -13.87 3.92 -18.46
C SER A 23 -14.99 2.88 -18.60
N GLU A 24 -15.29 2.13 -17.53
CA GLU A 24 -16.29 1.06 -17.54
C GLU A 24 -17.71 1.62 -17.34
N PRO A 25 -18.67 1.28 -18.21
CA PRO A 25 -20.02 1.85 -18.18
C PRO A 25 -20.85 1.41 -16.96
N ASP A 26 -20.56 0.24 -16.37
CA ASP A 26 -21.28 -0.31 -15.22
C ASP A 26 -20.73 0.12 -13.86
N VAL A 27 -19.65 0.90 -13.82
CA VAL A 27 -19.06 1.36 -12.55
C VAL A 27 -19.71 2.67 -12.10
N THR A 28 -20.42 2.62 -10.97
CA THR A 28 -21.07 3.80 -10.37
C THR A 28 -20.06 4.84 -9.90
N ALA A 29 -20.50 6.09 -9.76
CA ALA A 29 -19.65 7.17 -9.26
C ALA A 29 -19.12 6.88 -7.84
N GLU A 30 -19.96 6.31 -6.98
CA GLU A 30 -19.61 5.94 -5.61
C GLU A 30 -18.52 4.86 -5.58
N THR A 31 -18.60 3.89 -6.50
CA THR A 31 -17.60 2.82 -6.61
C THR A 31 -16.25 3.38 -7.07
N ARG A 32 -16.25 4.31 -8.04
CA ARG A 32 -15.02 4.98 -8.48
C ARG A 32 -14.39 5.80 -7.35
N GLU A 33 -15.20 6.53 -6.61
CA GLU A 33 -14.72 7.31 -5.48
C GLU A 33 -14.13 6.41 -4.38
N ALA A 34 -14.80 5.32 -4.04
CA ALA A 34 -14.29 4.36 -3.06
C ALA A 34 -12.96 3.73 -3.52
N ALA A 35 -12.86 3.36 -4.79
CA ALA A 35 -11.65 2.78 -5.38
C ALA A 35 -10.47 3.79 -5.39
N PHE A 36 -10.75 5.06 -5.71
CA PHE A 36 -9.75 6.14 -5.64
C PHE A 36 -9.28 6.39 -4.20
N ARG A 37 -10.22 6.48 -3.24
CA ARG A 37 -9.88 6.63 -1.82
C ARG A 37 -9.03 5.47 -1.32
N LEU A 38 -9.36 4.24 -1.70
CA LEU A 38 -8.57 3.05 -1.36
C LEU A 38 -7.14 3.14 -1.93
N LEU A 39 -6.99 3.54 -3.19
CA LEU A 39 -5.68 3.75 -3.81
C LEU A 39 -4.85 4.80 -3.05
N CYS A 40 -5.44 5.95 -2.72
CA CYS A 40 -4.76 6.98 -1.94
C CYS A 40 -4.34 6.49 -0.55
N LEU A 41 -5.20 5.71 0.13
CA LEU A 41 -4.90 5.12 1.42
C LEU A 41 -3.76 4.09 1.31
N ASN A 42 -3.77 3.24 0.28
CA ASN A 42 -2.71 2.27 0.05
C ASN A 42 -1.36 2.95 -0.19
N HIS A 43 -1.32 3.95 -1.06
CA HIS A 43 -0.12 4.74 -1.33
C HIS A 43 0.44 5.43 -0.07
N THR A 44 -0.46 5.98 0.76
CA THR A 44 -0.10 6.60 2.04
C THR A 44 0.50 5.55 2.98
N PHE A 45 -0.16 4.41 3.13
CA PHE A 45 0.28 3.33 4.02
C PHE A 45 1.65 2.76 3.63
N THR A 46 1.87 2.48 2.34
CA THR A 46 3.16 1.99 1.83
C THR A 46 4.28 3.02 2.00
N SER A 47 3.98 4.31 1.88
CA SER A 47 4.93 5.40 2.16
C SER A 47 5.31 5.47 3.64
N TYR A 48 4.34 5.33 4.56
CA TYR A 48 4.59 5.30 5.99
C TYR A 48 5.46 4.10 6.40
N ILE A 49 5.14 2.89 5.93
CA ILE A 49 5.95 1.69 6.19
C ILE A 49 7.37 1.89 5.65
N SER A 50 7.51 2.47 4.47
CA SER A 50 8.82 2.76 3.89
C SER A 50 9.64 3.74 4.74
N ALA A 51 9.02 4.80 5.25
CA ALA A 51 9.66 5.77 6.13
C ALA A 51 10.07 5.13 7.48
N LEU A 52 9.20 4.32 8.07
CA LEU A 52 9.51 3.57 9.31
C LEU A 52 10.66 2.58 9.09
N GLY A 53 10.64 1.84 7.98
CA GLY A 53 11.72 0.92 7.63
C GLY A 53 13.06 1.62 7.36
N ALA A 54 13.04 2.82 6.77
CA ALA A 54 14.25 3.62 6.49
C ALA A 54 14.87 4.28 7.73
N HIS A 55 14.10 4.40 8.82
CA HIS A 55 14.54 4.96 10.10
C HIS A 55 14.43 3.93 11.23
N ARG A 56 14.45 2.63 10.90
CA ARG A 56 14.24 1.53 11.84
C ARG A 56 15.24 1.59 13.00
N GLU A 57 16.48 1.99 12.74
CA GLU A 57 17.55 2.13 13.72
C GLU A 57 17.26 3.19 14.80
N LYS A 58 16.33 4.11 14.54
CA LYS A 58 15.90 5.16 15.48
C LYS A 58 14.67 4.74 16.29
N LEU A 59 14.04 3.61 15.95
CA LEU A 59 12.87 3.09 16.64
C LEU A 59 13.31 2.25 17.85
N SER A 60 12.77 2.58 19.03
CA SER A 60 13.03 1.86 20.29
C SER A 60 11.83 1.09 20.81
N ASN A 61 10.66 1.24 20.19
CA ASN A 61 9.45 0.53 20.59
C ASN A 61 9.48 -0.92 20.03
N PRO A 62 9.55 -1.95 20.88
CA PRO A 62 9.63 -3.34 20.44
C PRO A 62 8.37 -3.81 19.70
N ASP A 63 7.19 -3.29 20.02
CA ASP A 63 5.93 -3.66 19.35
C ASP A 63 5.92 -3.16 17.91
N VAL A 64 6.42 -1.95 17.68
CA VAL A 64 6.55 -1.37 16.32
C VAL A 64 7.58 -2.14 15.52
N LEU A 65 8.70 -2.52 16.14
CA LEU A 65 9.72 -3.33 15.47
C LEU A 65 9.20 -4.72 15.10
N GLY A 66 8.45 -5.37 15.99
CA GLY A 66 7.79 -6.65 15.72
C GLY A 66 6.78 -6.55 14.58
N LEU A 67 5.93 -5.52 14.59
CA LEU A 67 4.99 -5.26 13.50
C LEU A 67 5.70 -5.08 12.14
N LEU A 68 6.83 -4.38 12.11
CA LEU A 68 7.62 -4.19 10.88
C LEU A 68 8.24 -5.50 10.39
N ASP A 69 8.66 -6.39 11.28
CA ASP A 69 9.19 -7.71 10.91
C ASP A 69 8.05 -8.61 10.39
N ASP A 70 6.89 -8.64 11.05
CA ASP A 70 5.70 -9.37 10.59
C ASP A 70 5.25 -8.89 9.20
N ALA A 71 5.23 -7.58 8.97
CA ALA A 71 4.84 -7.00 7.69
C ALA A 71 5.72 -7.46 6.52
N VAL A 72 6.95 -7.92 6.77
CA VAL A 72 7.82 -8.49 5.73
C VAL A 72 7.41 -9.93 5.37
N CYS A 73 6.85 -10.68 6.32
CA CYS A 73 6.46 -12.09 6.13
C CYS A 73 5.19 -12.30 5.31
N TYR A 74 4.32 -11.28 5.18
CA TYR A 74 3.06 -11.38 4.43
C TYR A 74 3.17 -10.99 2.95
N VAL A 75 4.40 -10.82 2.43
CA VAL A 75 4.64 -10.39 1.04
C VAL A 75 5.21 -11.51 0.16
N ASP A 76 5.20 -12.76 0.65
CA ASP A 76 5.50 -13.96 -0.15
C ASP A 76 4.31 -14.44 -1.00
#